data_AF-A0A645HDR9-F1
#
_entry.id   AF-A0A645HDR9-F1
#
_cell.length_a   1.000
_cell.length_b   1.000
_cell.length_c   1.000
_cell.angle_alpha   90.00
_cell.angle_beta   90.00
_cell.angle_gamma   90.00
#
_symmetry.space_group_name_H-M   'P 1'
#
loop_
_entity.id
_entity.type
_entity.pdbx_description
1 polymer ?
#
loop_
_entity_poly.entity_id
_entity_poly.type
_entity_poly.pdbx_seq_one_letter_code
_entity_poly.pdbx_strand_id
1 'polypeptide(L)' 'MAAKAPRKPLRERILDAETRGSRWLADGNAAREAGDTAKADECYAKAQYWLDRANLLSGRSDRPAPKQ' A
#
# COMPACT_ATOMS: atom_id res chain seq x y z
N MET A 1 1.92 23.33 -23.51
CA MET A 1 1.71 22.87 -22.13
C MET A 1 1.56 21.36 -22.16
N ALA A 2 2.39 20.60 -21.45
CA ALA A 2 2.24 19.15 -21.38
C ALA A 2 1.05 18.81 -20.47
N ALA A 3 -0.01 18.23 -21.02
CA ALA A 3 -1.13 17.74 -20.22
C ALA A 3 -0.64 16.61 -19.30
N LYS A 4 -0.86 16.73 -17.98
CA LYS A 4 -0.58 15.65 -17.04
C LYS A 4 -1.41 14.43 -17.45
N ALA A 5 -0.75 13.28 -17.60
CA ALA A 5 -1.44 12.04 -17.89
C ALA A 5 -2.59 11.81 -16.88
N PRO A 6 -3.74 11.29 -17.34
CA PRO A 6 -4.88 11.05 -16.46
C PRO A 6 -4.47 10.10 -15.34
N ARG A 7 -4.81 10.46 -14.11
CA ARG A 7 -4.59 9.59 -12.95
C ARG A 7 -5.42 8.33 -13.14
N LYS A 8 -4.85 7.16 -12.81
CA LYS A 8 -5.60 5.90 -12.78
C LYS A 8 -6.90 6.07 -12.00
N PRO A 9 -8.01 5.43 -12.42
CA PRO A 9 -9.27 5.45 -11.68
C PRO A 9 -9.09 5.11 -10.20
N LEU A 10 -9.93 5.69 -9.33
CA LEU A 10 -9.83 5.49 -7.87
C LEU A 10 -9.82 4.00 -7.50
N ARG A 11 -10.69 3.19 -8.10
CA ARG A 11 -10.74 1.73 -7.89
C ARG A 11 -9.41 1.04 -8.20
N GLU A 12 -8.72 1.44 -9.26
CA GLU A 12 -7.44 0.84 -9.66
C GLU A 12 -6.32 1.25 -8.71
N ARG A 13 -6.40 2.46 -8.15
CA ARG A 13 -5.46 2.93 -7.14
C ARG A 13 -5.64 2.23 -5.80
N ILE A 14 -6.88 1.91 -5.43
CA ILE A 14 -7.18 1.10 -4.24
C ILE A 14 -6.60 -0.31 -4.44
N LEU A 15 -6.94 -0.97 -5.55
CA LEU A 15 -6.45 -2.31 -5.86
C LEU A 15 -4.92 -2.40 -5.95
N ASP A 16 -4.25 -1.40 -6.56
CA ASP A 16 -2.78 -1.34 -6.60
C ASP A 16 -2.18 -1.20 -5.19
N ALA A 17 -2.81 -0.39 -4.32
CA ALA A 17 -2.36 -0.24 -2.94
C ALA A 17 -2.56 -1.54 -2.14
N GLU A 18 -3.72 -2.19 -2.23
CA GLU A 18 -4.00 -3.47 -1.58
C GLU A 18 -3.01 -4.55 -2.05
N THR A 19 -2.81 -4.68 -3.37
CA THR A 19 -1.90 -5.66 -3.96
C THR A 19 -0.46 -5.48 -3.45
N ARG A 20 0.03 -4.24 -3.39
CA ARG A 20 1.37 -3.95 -2.88
C ARG A 20 1.47 -4.22 -1.38
N GLY A 21 0.45 -3.83 -0.61
CA GLY A 21 0.39 -4.09 0.83
C GLY A 21 0.48 -5.58 1.12
N SER A 22 -0.35 -6.39 0.47
CA SER A 22 -0.34 -7.85 0.61
C SER A 22 0.98 -8.48 0.20
N ARG A 23 1.61 -8.00 -0.89
CA ARG A 23 2.91 -8.52 -1.33
C ARG A 23 4.02 -8.25 -0.30
N TRP A 24 4.09 -7.03 0.22
CA TRP A 24 5.06 -6.69 1.27
C TRP A 24 4.82 -7.47 2.56
N LEU A 25 3.57 -7.75 2.93
CA LEU A 25 3.27 -8.64 4.07
C LEU A 25 3.80 -10.06 3.83
N ALA A 26 3.56 -10.62 2.64
CA ALA A 26 4.06 -11.94 2.29
C ALA A 26 5.59 -12.00 2.34
N ASP A 27 6.27 -11.00 1.76
CA ASP A 27 7.73 -10.90 1.78
C ASP A 27 8.26 -10.76 3.22
N GLY A 28 7.56 -10.00 4.08
CA GLY A 28 7.92 -9.82 5.48
C GLY A 28 7.77 -11.11 6.30
N ASN A 29 6.72 -11.88 6.05
CA ASN A 29 6.52 -13.19 6.68
C ASN A 29 7.61 -14.17 6.26
N ALA A 30 7.94 -14.25 4.97
CA ALA A 30 9.01 -15.10 4.48
C ALA A 30 10.38 -14.71 5.08
N ALA A 31 10.66 -13.41 5.21
CA ALA A 31 11.88 -12.93 5.87
C ALA A 31 11.92 -13.30 7.36
N ARG A 32 10.79 -13.17 8.06
CA ARG A 32 10.66 -13.55 9.48
C ARG A 32 10.89 -15.05 9.67
N GLU A 33 10.32 -15.89 8.80
CA GLU A 33 10.51 -17.35 8.80
C GLU A 33 11.96 -17.74 8.52
N ALA A 34 12.67 -16.96 7.69
CA ALA A 34 14.10 -17.13 7.43
C ALA A 34 15.00 -16.60 8.56
N GLY A 35 14.43 -15.99 9.62
CA GLY A 35 15.18 -15.38 10.72
C GLY A 35 15.78 -14.00 10.40
N ASP A 36 15.49 -13.43 9.24
CA ASP A 36 15.93 -12.08 8.85
C ASP A 36 14.96 -11.04 9.39
N THR A 37 15.12 -10.72 10.68
CA THR A 37 14.22 -9.81 11.39
C THR A 37 14.28 -8.39 10.86
N ALA A 38 15.45 -7.92 10.43
CA ALA A 38 15.63 -6.57 9.90
C ALA A 38 14.83 -6.40 8.60
N LYS A 39 14.96 -7.35 7.66
CA LYS A 39 14.19 -7.34 6.42
C LYS A 39 12.70 -7.49 6.66
N ALA A 40 12.29 -8.33 7.62
CA ALA A 40 10.89 -8.46 7.99
C ALA A 40 10.30 -7.12 8.44
N ASP A 41 11.00 -6.37 9.31
CA ASP A 41 10.54 -5.07 9.80
C ASP A 41 10.44 -4.03 8.67
N GLU A 42 11.40 -4.01 7.73
CA GLU A 42 11.32 -3.15 6.54
C GLU A 42 10.11 -3.49 5.65
N CYS A 43 9.87 -4.79 5.44
CA CYS A 43 8.73 -5.25 4.67
C CYS A 43 7.40 -4.87 5.35
N TYR A 44 7.29 -5.04 6.65
CA TYR A 44 6.09 -4.68 7.41
C TYR A 44 5.84 -3.17 7.41
N ALA A 45 6.88 -2.34 7.52
CA ALA A 45 6.72 -0.88 7.38
C ALA A 45 6.18 -0.49 5.99
N LYS A 46 6.67 -1.12 4.93
CA LYS A 46 6.18 -0.90 3.55
C LYS A 46 4.76 -1.41 3.36
N ALA A 47 4.43 -2.57 3.92
CA ALA A 47 3.07 -3.11 3.91
C ALA A 47 2.10 -2.12 4.57
N GLN A 48 2.42 -1.65 5.77
CA GLN A 48 1.60 -0.70 6.52
C GLN A 48 1.32 0.56 5.70
N TYR A 49 2.36 1.15 5.08
CA TYR A 49 2.20 2.32 4.21
C TYR A 49 1.16 2.09 3.09
N TRP A 50 1.22 0.95 2.41
CA TRP A 50 0.32 0.66 1.29
C TRP A 50 -1.10 0.35 1.77
N LEU A 51 -1.26 -0.33 2.90
CA LEU A 51 -2.57 -0.61 3.49
C LEU A 51 -3.24 0.66 4.02
N ASP A 52 -2.48 1.56 4.68
CA ASP A 52 -2.99 2.88 5.09
C ASP A 52 -3.44 3.71 3.90
N ARG A 53 -2.69 3.64 2.79
CA ARG A 53 -3.06 4.28 1.54
C ARG A 53 -4.35 3.68 0.97
N ALA A 54 -4.52 2.36 0.98
CA ALA A 54 -5.75 1.72 0.56
C ALA A 54 -6.95 2.15 1.43
N ASN A 55 -6.76 2.21 2.75
CA ASN A 55 -7.78 2.66 3.70
C ASN A 55 -8.18 4.12 3.45
N LEU A 56 -7.20 5.00 3.26
CA LEU A 56 -7.44 6.42 2.93
C LEU A 56 -8.25 6.56 1.63
N LEU A 57 -7.88 5.83 0.58
CA LEU A 57 -8.56 5.89 -0.71
C LEU A 57 -9.97 5.30 -0.68
N SER A 58 -10.20 4.32 0.21
CA SER A 58 -11.49 3.64 0.38
C SER A 58 -12.42 4.33 1.39
N GLY A 59 -11.97 5.42 2.02
CA GLY A 59 -12.74 6.11 3.06
C GLY A 59 -12.86 5.32 4.38
N ARG A 60 -11.98 4.34 4.60
CA ARG A 60 -11.91 3.52 5.83
C ARG A 60 -10.90 4.07 6.85
N SER A 61 -10.27 5.21 6.56
CA SER A 61 -9.34 5.90 7.46
C SER A 61 -10.07 6.99 8.23
N ASP A 62 -9.61 7.34 9.44
CA ASP A 62 -10.04 8.53 10.18
C ASP A 62 -9.80 9.85 9.43
N ARG A 63 -9.01 9.82 8.35
CA ARG A 63 -8.78 10.97 7.47
C ARG A 63 -9.73 10.95 6.28
N PRO A 64 -10.29 12.11 5.87
CA PRO A 64 -11.16 12.18 4.72
C PRO A 64 -10.42 11.74 3.45
N ALA A 65 -11.08 10.91 2.64
CA ALA A 65 -10.54 10.44 1.37
C ALA A 65 -10.27 11.63 0.43
N PRO A 66 -9.18 11.61 -0.36
CA PRO A 66 -8.91 12.65 -1.34
C PRO A 66 -10.01 12.71 -2.40
N LYS A 67 -10.46 13.93 -2.72
CA LYS A 67 -11.45 14.20 -3.78
C LYS A 67 -10.98 13.57 -5.11
N GLN A 68 -11.94 12.97 -5.84
CA GLN A 68 -11.71 12.21 -7.08
C GLN A 68 -11.03 13.06 -8.16
#